data_AF-A0A1S2N0N2-F1
#
_entry.id   AF-A0A1S2N0N2-F1
#
_cell.length_a   1.000
_cell.length_b   1.000
_cell.length_c   1.000
_cell.angle_alpha   90.00
_cell.angle_beta   90.00
_cell.angle_gamma   90.00
#
_symmetry.space_group_name_H-M   'P 1'
#
loop_
_entity.id
_entity.type
_entity.pdbx_description
1 polymer ?
#
loop_
_entity_poly.entity_id
_entity_poly.type
_entity_poly.pdbx_seq_one_letter_code
_entity_poly.pdbx_strand_id
1 'polypeptide(L)'
;MSIHETTSINAPVGKVVEAYASEDFARHVSQQAGVQFESFSVDGDTAGAFTVTTVRSVGGDKIPGFAQKFIKNGVTLTQKDLFKAPSADGSRDVETSVTAGAVPVSANLTQKLSAQGEKTQVELDGEVKANIPLVGKKLAQTAEPYMAKALTLQSREAEHWINK
;
A
#
# COMPACT_ATOMS: atom_id res chain seq x y z
N MET A 1 -6.55 15.83 -2.30
CA MET A 1 -6.97 16.11 -0.91
C MET A 1 -6.12 15.20 -0.04
N SER A 2 -6.08 15.40 1.28
CA SER A 2 -5.32 14.51 2.17
C SER A 2 -6.17 13.27 2.50
N ILE A 3 -5.56 12.09 2.41
CA ILE A 3 -6.12 10.83 2.93
C ILE A 3 -5.74 10.76 4.40
N HIS A 4 -6.70 10.36 5.24
CA HIS A 4 -6.47 9.99 6.62
C HIS A 4 -7.38 8.80 6.93
N GLU A 5 -6.79 7.63 7.13
CA GLU A 5 -7.51 6.37 7.33
C GLU A 5 -6.89 5.59 8.48
N THR A 6 -7.74 4.99 9.31
CA THR A 6 -7.30 4.20 10.45
C THR A 6 -8.00 2.86 10.47
N THR A 7 -7.24 1.80 10.74
CA THR A 7 -7.77 0.44 10.92
C THR A 7 -7.02 -0.27 12.05
N SER A 8 -7.46 -1.47 12.41
CA SER A 8 -6.81 -2.29 13.42
C SER A 8 -6.62 -3.71 12.91
N ILE A 9 -5.54 -4.33 13.34
CA ILE A 9 -5.20 -5.73 13.09
C ILE A 9 -5.11 -6.42 14.44
N ASN A 10 -5.84 -7.50 14.64
CA ASN A 10 -5.77 -8.33 15.85
C ASN A 10 -4.49 -9.20 15.83
N ALA A 11 -3.33 -8.55 15.79
CA ALA A 11 -2.01 -9.15 15.90
C ALA A 11 -0.98 -8.12 16.43
N PRO A 12 0.09 -8.56 17.13
CA PRO A 12 1.18 -7.68 17.55
C PRO A 12 1.94 -7.05 16.38
N VAL A 13 2.49 -5.85 16.59
CA VAL A 13 3.20 -5.07 15.54
C VAL A 13 4.29 -5.89 14.85
N GLY A 14 5.07 -6.67 15.61
CA GLY A 14 6.11 -7.53 15.05
C GLY A 14 5.57 -8.54 14.02
N LYS A 15 4.41 -9.14 14.29
CA LYS A 15 3.75 -10.07 13.34
C LYS A 15 3.20 -9.36 12.11
N VAL A 16 2.69 -8.13 12.28
CA VAL A 16 2.26 -7.31 11.15
C VAL A 16 3.45 -6.95 10.25
N VAL A 17 4.59 -6.59 10.83
CA VAL A 17 5.84 -6.30 10.09
C VAL A 17 6.36 -7.55 9.37
N GLU A 18 6.39 -8.71 10.04
CA GLU A 18 6.74 -10.00 9.41
C GLU A 18 5.84 -10.29 8.20
N ALA A 19 4.53 -10.10 8.33
CA ALA A 19 3.59 -10.28 7.23
C ALA A 19 3.86 -9.28 6.09
N TYR A 20 4.04 -8.00 6.38
CA TYR A 20 4.29 -6.97 5.37
C TYR A 20 5.65 -7.13 4.66
N ALA A 21 6.60 -7.80 5.29
CA ALA A 21 7.89 -8.16 4.70
C ALA A 21 7.88 -9.52 3.95
N SER A 22 6.73 -10.19 3.84
CA SER A 22 6.60 -11.49 3.19
C SER A 22 6.12 -11.38 1.73
N GLU A 23 6.86 -12.01 0.81
CA GLU A 23 6.44 -12.12 -0.59
C GLU A 23 5.12 -12.90 -0.72
N ASP A 24 4.95 -13.98 0.05
CA ASP A 24 3.74 -14.80 0.00
C ASP A 24 2.52 -14.00 0.43
N PHE A 25 2.67 -13.16 1.46
CA PHE A 25 1.62 -12.23 1.87
C PHE A 25 1.35 -11.18 0.77
N ALA A 26 2.40 -10.62 0.15
CA ALA A 26 2.25 -9.66 -0.95
C ALA A 26 1.51 -10.28 -2.16
N ARG A 27 1.78 -11.55 -2.49
CA ARG A 27 1.06 -12.32 -3.52
C ARG A 27 -0.40 -12.54 -3.13
N HIS A 28 -0.66 -12.95 -1.88
CA HIS A 28 -2.01 -13.13 -1.35
C HIS A 28 -2.83 -11.85 -1.45
N VAL A 29 -2.33 -10.72 -0.96
CA VAL A 29 -3.03 -9.43 -1.04
C VAL A 29 -3.28 -9.00 -2.50
N SER A 30 -2.32 -9.24 -3.39
CA SER A 30 -2.47 -8.93 -4.82
C SER A 30 -3.62 -9.73 -5.44
N GLN A 31 -3.71 -11.02 -5.12
CA GLN A 31 -4.81 -11.88 -5.55
C GLN A 31 -6.16 -11.38 -5.02
N GLN A 32 -6.24 -11.03 -3.73
CA GLN A 32 -7.48 -10.51 -3.12
C GLN A 32 -7.91 -9.15 -3.71
N ALA A 33 -6.96 -8.30 -4.08
CA ALA A 33 -7.23 -7.06 -4.81
C ALA A 33 -7.55 -7.29 -6.30
N GLY A 34 -7.39 -8.53 -6.79
CA GLY A 34 -7.52 -8.93 -8.19
C GLY A 34 -6.52 -8.24 -9.11
N VAL A 35 -5.35 -7.85 -8.61
CA VAL A 35 -4.28 -7.26 -9.40
C VAL A 35 -3.19 -8.30 -9.63
N GLN A 36 -2.45 -8.17 -10.72
CA GLN A 36 -1.36 -9.08 -11.02
C GLN A 36 -0.16 -8.72 -10.16
N PHE A 37 0.36 -9.70 -9.42
CA PHE A 37 1.66 -9.59 -8.76
C PHE A 37 2.77 -9.74 -9.81
N GLU A 38 3.77 -8.86 -9.79
CA GLU A 38 4.91 -8.92 -10.72
C GLU A 38 6.20 -9.28 -9.99
N SER A 39 6.55 -8.54 -8.94
CA SER A 39 7.78 -8.79 -8.17
C SER A 39 7.70 -8.24 -6.75
N PHE A 40 8.59 -8.75 -5.91
CA PHE A 40 8.78 -8.33 -4.53
C PHE A 40 10.27 -8.39 -4.17
N SER A 41 10.70 -7.48 -3.30
CA SER A 41 12.04 -7.52 -2.73
C SER A 41 12.07 -6.85 -1.37
N VAL A 42 12.89 -7.38 -0.46
CA VAL A 42 13.26 -6.73 0.80
C VAL A 42 14.73 -6.33 0.73
N ASP A 43 15.02 -5.09 1.09
CA ASP A 43 16.38 -4.56 1.22
C ASP A 43 16.62 -4.09 2.66
N GLY A 44 17.62 -4.67 3.33
CA GLY A 44 17.91 -4.46 4.75
C GLY A 44 17.42 -5.57 5.69
N ASP A 45 17.76 -5.43 6.97
CA ASP A 45 17.34 -6.35 8.03
C ASP A 45 16.01 -5.88 8.64
N THR A 46 15.00 -6.76 8.62
CA THR A 46 13.66 -6.47 9.16
C THR A 46 13.62 -6.15 10.66
N ALA A 47 14.66 -6.55 11.41
CA ALA A 47 14.85 -6.14 12.81
C ALA A 47 15.17 -4.64 12.96
N GLY A 48 15.76 -4.02 11.93
CA GLY A 48 16.10 -2.60 11.85
C GLY A 48 15.23 -1.85 10.85
N ALA A 49 15.81 -0.81 10.23
CA ALA A 49 15.18 -0.14 9.10
C ALA A 49 15.39 -0.96 7.82
N PHE A 50 14.34 -1.07 7.00
CA PHE A 50 14.38 -1.84 5.76
C PHE A 50 13.40 -1.26 4.74
N THR A 51 13.57 -1.65 3.48
CA THR A 51 12.70 -1.28 2.39
C THR A 51 12.02 -2.53 1.82
N VAL A 52 10.71 -2.48 1.65
CA VAL A 52 9.96 -3.41 0.81
C VAL A 52 9.66 -2.72 -0.51
N THR A 53 9.93 -3.39 -1.63
CA THR A 53 9.45 -2.96 -2.95
C THR A 53 8.53 -4.02 -3.50
N THR A 54 7.31 -3.62 -3.87
CA THR A 54 6.32 -4.49 -4.52
C THR A 54 5.92 -3.89 -5.86
N VAL A 55 5.93 -4.69 -6.91
CA VAL A 55 5.45 -4.31 -8.24
C VAL A 55 4.20 -5.09 -8.58
N ARG A 56 3.15 -4.39 -9.03
CA ARG A 56 1.87 -4.97 -9.41
C ARG A 56 1.35 -4.36 -10.71
N SER A 57 0.63 -5.13 -11.51
CA SER A 57 -0.07 -4.61 -12.69
C SER A 57 -1.58 -4.57 -12.47
N VAL A 58 -2.18 -3.44 -12.85
CA VAL A 58 -3.62 -3.18 -12.83
C VAL A 58 -4.11 -3.20 -14.27
N GLY A 59 -5.04 -4.11 -14.58
CA GLY A 59 -5.62 -4.23 -15.92
C GLY A 59 -6.40 -2.99 -16.37
N GLY A 60 -6.45 -2.76 -17.69
CA GLY A 60 -7.16 -1.63 -18.30
C GLY A 60 -8.67 -1.61 -18.03
N ASP A 61 -9.26 -2.78 -17.78
CA ASP A 61 -10.66 -2.97 -17.36
C ASP A 61 -10.96 -2.34 -15.99
N LYS A 62 -9.94 -2.19 -15.13
CA LYS A 62 -10.05 -1.54 -13.82
C LYS A 62 -9.82 -0.03 -13.87
N ILE A 63 -9.43 0.51 -15.03
CA ILE A 63 -9.23 1.94 -15.21
C ILE A 63 -10.59 2.63 -15.41
N PRO A 64 -10.85 3.76 -14.74
CA PRO A 64 -12.08 4.52 -14.94
C PRO A 64 -12.28 4.93 -16.41
N GLY A 65 -13.50 4.83 -16.93
CA GLY A 65 -13.80 5.09 -18.35
C GLY A 65 -13.32 6.45 -18.89
N PHE A 66 -13.34 7.50 -18.06
CA PHE A 66 -12.83 8.81 -18.45
C PHE A 66 -11.30 8.86 -18.64
N ALA A 67 -10.56 7.91 -18.05
CA ALA A 67 -9.11 7.80 -18.13
C ALA A 67 -8.64 6.73 -19.14
N GLN A 68 -9.51 5.81 -19.59
CA GLN A 68 -9.17 4.71 -20.51
C GLN A 68 -8.56 5.18 -21.84
N LYS A 69 -8.90 6.37 -22.34
CA LYS A 69 -8.27 6.94 -23.56
C LYS A 69 -6.78 7.23 -23.38
N PHE A 70 -6.37 7.56 -22.16
CA PHE A 70 -4.98 7.87 -21.79
C PHE A 70 -4.24 6.64 -21.26
N ILE A 71 -4.97 5.68 -20.67
CA ILE A 71 -4.43 4.49 -20.00
C ILE A 71 -5.08 3.24 -20.61
N LYS A 72 -4.61 2.82 -21.78
CA LYS A 72 -5.27 1.77 -22.57
C LYS A 72 -4.96 0.35 -22.08
N ASN A 73 -3.71 0.09 -21.71
CA ASN A 73 -3.24 -1.26 -21.40
C ASN A 73 -3.12 -1.52 -19.89
N GLY A 74 -3.78 -0.70 -19.07
CA GLY A 74 -3.58 -0.72 -17.63
C GLY A 74 -2.33 0.05 -17.18
N VAL A 75 -1.92 -0.18 -15.93
CA VAL A 75 -0.74 0.45 -15.33
C VAL A 75 0.05 -0.55 -14.48
N THR A 76 1.37 -0.46 -14.56
CA THR A 76 2.26 -1.08 -13.57
C THR A 76 2.50 -0.10 -12.44
N LEU A 77 2.21 -0.53 -11.22
CA LEU A 77 2.44 0.20 -9.98
C LEU A 77 3.72 -0.33 -9.33
N THR A 78 4.64 0.57 -9.00
CA THR A 78 5.77 0.28 -8.11
C THR A 78 5.51 0.96 -6.78
N GLN A 79 5.34 0.15 -5.73
CA GLN A 79 5.20 0.57 -4.35
C GLN A 79 6.50 0.31 -3.62
N LYS A 80 7.02 1.33 -2.94
CA LYS A 80 8.19 1.24 -2.07
C LYS A 80 7.81 1.71 -0.68
N ASP A 81 7.92 0.80 0.29
CA ASP A 81 7.63 1.02 1.70
C ASP A 81 8.94 1.02 2.48
N LEU A 82 9.35 2.19 2.99
CA LEU A 82 10.49 2.34 3.86
C LEU A 82 10.03 2.23 5.31
N PHE A 83 10.27 1.07 5.92
CA PHE A 83 10.07 0.87 7.34
C PHE A 83 11.25 1.48 8.11
N LYS A 84 10.97 2.42 9.01
CA LYS A 84 11.97 2.91 9.96
C LYS A 84 12.30 1.81 10.99
N ALA A 85 13.39 1.98 11.72
CA ALA A 85 13.72 1.10 12.84
C ALA A 85 12.59 1.13 13.91
N PRO A 86 12.42 0.06 14.72
CA PRO A 86 11.45 0.05 15.81
C PRO A 86 11.71 1.18 16.80
N SER A 87 10.64 1.89 17.16
CA SER A 87 10.63 2.84 18.27
C SER A 87 10.74 2.10 19.61
N ALA A 88 11.08 2.82 20.68
CA ALA A 88 11.22 2.25 22.02
C ALA A 88 9.90 1.64 22.56
N ASP A 89 8.75 2.11 22.08
CA ASP A 89 7.41 1.60 22.40
C ASP A 89 6.97 0.43 21.49
N GLY A 90 7.84 -0.03 20.59
CA GLY A 90 7.57 -1.10 19.64
C GLY A 90 6.79 -0.66 18.39
N SER A 91 6.46 0.62 18.25
CA SER A 91 5.81 1.15 17.04
C SER A 91 6.76 1.20 15.84
N ARG A 92 6.18 1.27 14.63
CA ARG A 92 6.91 1.42 13.36
C ARG A 92 6.30 2.49 12.49
N ASP A 93 7.12 3.44 12.07
CA ASP A 93 6.76 4.38 11.00
C ASP A 93 7.18 3.81 9.65
N VAL A 94 6.32 4.01 8.65
CA VAL A 94 6.52 3.56 7.27
C VAL A 94 6.28 4.72 6.32
N GLU A 95 7.26 5.01 5.47
CA GLU A 95 7.10 5.96 4.36
C GLU A 95 6.85 5.19 3.08
N THR A 96 5.70 5.41 2.46
CA THR A 96 5.29 4.71 1.25
C THR A 96 5.28 5.66 0.07
N SER A 97 5.93 5.24 -1.02
CA SER A 97 5.84 5.90 -2.32
C SER A 97 5.28 4.93 -3.36
N VAL A 98 4.31 5.39 -4.14
CA VAL A 98 3.72 4.62 -5.24
C VAL A 98 3.86 5.40 -6.53
N THR A 99 4.33 4.75 -7.58
CA THR A 99 4.41 5.32 -8.92
C THR A 99 3.71 4.44 -9.93
N ALA A 100 2.94 5.03 -10.83
CA ALA A 100 2.41 4.35 -12.01
C ALA A 100 3.41 4.55 -13.17
N GLY A 101 4.04 3.49 -13.66
CA GLY A 101 5.19 3.62 -14.56
C GLY A 101 4.93 4.48 -15.81
N ALA A 102 3.90 4.14 -16.60
CA ALA A 102 3.61 4.79 -17.89
C ALA A 102 2.71 6.03 -17.80
N VAL A 103 2.28 6.43 -16.61
CA VAL A 103 1.27 7.46 -16.41
C VAL A 103 1.76 8.41 -15.33
N PRO A 104 1.66 9.74 -15.49
CA PRO A 104 2.18 10.69 -14.49
C PRO A 104 1.26 10.76 -13.25
N VAL A 105 1.17 9.64 -12.52
CA VAL A 105 0.39 9.44 -11.32
C VAL A 105 1.30 8.86 -10.24
N SER A 106 1.27 9.45 -9.05
CA SER A 106 2.03 9.00 -7.90
C SER A 106 1.26 9.21 -6.60
N ALA A 107 1.65 8.49 -5.55
CA ALA A 107 1.19 8.70 -4.20
C ALA A 107 2.37 8.75 -3.24
N ASN A 108 2.30 9.61 -2.23
CA ASN A 108 3.21 9.57 -1.08
C ASN A 108 2.34 9.46 0.17
N LEU A 109 2.61 8.45 0.97
CA LEU A 109 1.86 8.12 2.17
C LEU A 109 2.82 7.92 3.34
N THR A 110 2.34 8.18 4.54
CA THR A 110 2.99 7.82 5.79
C THR A 110 2.05 6.92 6.57
N GLN A 111 2.57 5.81 7.08
CA GLN A 111 1.82 4.88 7.90
C GLN A 111 2.48 4.73 9.26
N LYS A 112 1.69 4.74 10.33
CA LYS A 112 2.14 4.42 11.68
C LYS A 112 1.50 3.13 12.16
N LEU A 113 2.34 2.19 12.59
CA LEU A 113 1.94 0.94 13.25
C LEU A 113 2.14 1.10 14.75
N SER A 114 1.07 1.33 15.49
CA SER A 114 1.08 1.55 16.93
C SER A 114 0.63 0.30 17.67
N ALA A 115 1.37 -0.11 18.71
CA ALA A 115 0.97 -1.23 19.56
C ALA A 115 -0.22 -0.82 20.46
N GLN A 116 -1.25 -1.66 20.52
CA GLN A 116 -2.40 -1.53 21.41
C GLN A 116 -2.65 -2.89 22.10
N GLY A 117 -1.77 -3.24 23.04
CA GLY A 117 -1.76 -4.57 23.64
C GLY A 117 -1.38 -5.64 22.62
N GLU A 118 -2.23 -6.63 22.41
CA GLU A 118 -2.05 -7.69 21.39
C GLU A 118 -2.51 -7.28 19.99
N LYS A 119 -2.95 -6.03 19.82
CA LYS A 119 -3.43 -5.48 18.55
C LYS A 119 -2.47 -4.44 18.01
N THR A 120 -2.57 -4.20 16.70
CA THR A 120 -1.88 -3.11 16.02
C THR A 120 -2.91 -2.15 15.47
N GLN A 121 -2.79 -0.87 15.83
CA GLN A 121 -3.47 0.21 15.13
C GLN A 121 -2.62 0.64 13.94
N VAL A 122 -3.25 0.76 12.78
CA VAL A 122 -2.63 1.22 11.54
C VAL A 122 -3.26 2.55 11.19
N GLU A 123 -2.47 3.61 11.20
CA GLU A 123 -2.86 4.95 10.75
C GLU A 123 -2.15 5.23 9.44
N LEU A 124 -2.87 5.73 8.43
CA LEU A 124 -2.35 6.06 7.11
C LEU A 124 -2.74 7.50 6.75
N ASP A 125 -1.74 8.28 6.39
CA ASP A 125 -1.89 9.65 5.89
C ASP A 125 -1.25 9.79 4.52
N GLY A 126 -1.74 10.70 3.68
CA GLY A 126 -0.98 11.11 2.49
C GLY A 126 -1.81 11.74 1.38
N GLU A 127 -1.28 11.72 0.16
CA GLU A 127 -1.93 12.31 -1.01
C GLU A 127 -1.59 11.59 -2.33
N VAL A 128 -2.52 11.67 -3.29
CA VAL A 128 -2.29 11.25 -4.69
C VAL A 128 -2.13 12.46 -5.59
N LYS A 129 -1.14 12.40 -6.47
CA LYS A 129 -0.88 13.38 -7.52
C LYS A 129 -1.10 12.73 -8.88
N ALA A 130 -1.77 13.45 -9.77
CA ALA A 130 -2.01 13.01 -11.14
C ALA A 130 -1.88 14.19 -12.11
N ASN A 131 -0.84 14.18 -12.93
CA ASN A 131 -0.50 15.24 -13.87
C ASN A 131 -0.90 14.87 -15.32
N ILE A 132 -2.14 14.43 -15.50
CA ILE A 132 -2.71 14.15 -16.83
C ILE A 132 -3.58 15.34 -17.25
N PRO A 133 -3.37 15.95 -18.43
CA PRO A 133 -4.20 17.03 -18.92
C PRO A 133 -5.69 16.68 -18.91
N LEU A 134 -6.54 17.64 -18.52
CA LEU A 134 -8.01 17.54 -18.45
C LEU A 134 -8.59 16.56 -17.42
N VAL A 135 -7.93 15.43 -17.14
CA VAL A 135 -8.48 14.36 -16.29
C VAL A 135 -7.72 14.12 -14.99
N GLY A 136 -6.53 14.70 -14.80
CA GLY A 136 -5.65 14.45 -13.65
C GLY A 136 -6.32 14.70 -12.29
N LYS A 137 -6.95 15.87 -12.11
CA LYS A 137 -7.67 16.20 -10.86
C LYS A 137 -8.77 15.17 -10.54
N LYS A 138 -9.57 14.79 -11.54
CA LYS A 138 -10.65 13.81 -11.37
C LYS A 138 -10.10 12.41 -11.09
N LEU A 139 -8.98 12.05 -11.71
CA LEU A 139 -8.30 10.77 -11.46
C LEU A 139 -7.79 10.68 -10.03
N ALA A 140 -7.11 11.71 -9.52
CA ALA A 140 -6.63 11.75 -8.13
C ALA A 140 -7.78 11.62 -7.13
N GLN A 141 -8.87 12.38 -7.32
CA GLN A 141 -10.08 12.27 -6.48
C GLN A 141 -10.72 10.87 -6.54
N THR A 142 -10.65 10.21 -7.70
CA THR A 142 -11.18 8.86 -7.85
C THR A 142 -10.27 7.82 -7.21
N ALA A 143 -8.96 8.07 -7.14
CA ALA A 143 -7.96 7.17 -6.55
C ALA A 143 -8.02 7.15 -5.01
N GLU A 144 -8.37 8.27 -4.38
CA GLU A 144 -8.48 8.42 -2.91
C GLU A 144 -9.26 7.26 -2.24
N PRO A 145 -10.52 6.96 -2.61
CA PRO A 145 -11.26 5.83 -2.04
C PRO A 145 -10.63 4.45 -2.26
N TYR A 146 -9.80 4.27 -3.30
CA TYR A 146 -9.15 2.99 -3.54
C TYR A 146 -7.99 2.73 -2.59
N MET A 147 -7.28 3.77 -2.12
CA MET A 147 -6.24 3.58 -1.11
C MET A 147 -6.84 3.21 0.24
N ALA A 148 -7.93 3.86 0.66
CA ALA A 148 -8.66 3.48 1.88
C ALA A 148 -9.12 2.01 1.84
N LYS A 149 -9.67 1.59 0.68
CA LYS A 149 -10.04 0.20 0.43
C LYS A 149 -8.83 -0.74 0.43
N ALA A 150 -7.71 -0.33 -0.15
CA ALA A 150 -6.48 -1.12 -0.17
C ALA A 150 -5.91 -1.32 1.24
N LEU A 151 -5.88 -0.27 2.06
CA LEU A 151 -5.47 -0.35 3.46
C LEU A 151 -6.38 -1.31 4.24
N THR A 152 -7.70 -1.12 4.13
CA THR A 152 -8.69 -1.97 4.80
C THR A 152 -8.53 -3.44 4.38
N LEU A 153 -8.34 -3.69 3.09
CA LEU A 153 -8.09 -5.03 2.55
C LEU A 153 -6.81 -5.62 3.12
N GLN A 154 -5.68 -4.91 3.03
CA GLN A 154 -4.39 -5.38 3.52
C GLN A 154 -4.43 -5.71 5.01
N SER A 155 -5.03 -4.85 5.84
CA SER A 155 -5.14 -5.08 7.28
C SER A 155 -6.02 -6.28 7.62
N ARG A 156 -7.17 -6.43 6.94
CA ARG A 156 -8.03 -7.62 7.10
C ARG A 156 -7.29 -8.89 6.70
N GLU A 157 -6.62 -8.87 5.56
CA GLU A 157 -5.88 -10.05 5.09
C GLU A 157 -4.66 -10.34 5.96
N ALA A 158 -3.99 -9.34 6.54
CA ALA A 158 -2.91 -9.55 7.49
C ALA A 158 -3.42 -10.26 8.75
N GLU A 159 -4.55 -9.81 9.31
CA GLU A 159 -5.18 -10.48 10.44
C GLU A 159 -5.50 -11.94 10.15
N HIS A 160 -6.15 -12.21 9.01
CA HIS A 160 -6.48 -13.57 8.60
C HIS A 160 -5.24 -14.41 8.29
N TRP A 161 -4.18 -13.82 7.77
CA TRP A 161 -2.94 -14.52 7.43
C TRP A 161 -2.15 -14.93 8.67
N ILE A 162 -2.05 -14.02 9.65
CA ILE A 162 -1.30 -14.22 10.89
C ILE A 162 -1.99 -15.23 11.82
N ASN A 163 -3.32 -15.23 11.83
CA ASN A 163 -4.13 -16.05 12.75
C ASN A 163 -4.51 -17.43 12.19
N LYS A 164 -3.98 -17.82 11.03
CA LYS A 164 -4.10 -19.19 10.48
C LYS A 164 -3.06 -20.12 11.10
#